data_AF-A0A447PVI9-F1
#
_entry.id   AF-A0A447PVI9-F1
#
_cell.length_a   1.000
_cell.length_b   1.000
_cell.length_c   1.000
_cell.angle_alpha   90.00
_cell.angle_beta   90.00
_cell.angle_gamma   90.00
#
_symmetry.space_group_name_H-M   'P 1'
#
loop_
_entity.id
_entity.type
_entity.pdbx_description
1 polymer ?
#
loop_
_entity_poly.entity_id
_entity_poly.type
_entity_poly.pdbx_seq_one_letter_code
_entity_poly.pdbx_strand_id
1 'polypeptide(L)'
;MNAPVLIFVRRDKAGNEIIVASNFTPVPRHDYRFGINQPGRWREILNTDSMHYHGSNTGNGGVVHSDEIESHGRQHSLSLTLPPLATIWLMREGE
;
A
#
# COMPACT_ATOMS: atom_id res chain seq x y z
N MET A 1 5.74 -11.26 -19.25
CA MET A 1 4.63 -10.39 -18.77
C MET A 1 5.17 -9.60 -17.59
N ASN A 2 5.51 -8.33 -17.79
CA ASN A 2 6.24 -7.56 -16.79
C ASN A 2 5.25 -7.01 -15.78
N ALA A 3 5.19 -7.58 -14.57
CA ALA A 3 4.35 -7.04 -13.49
C ALA A 3 5.09 -5.84 -12.88
N PRO A 4 4.70 -4.59 -13.19
CA PRO A 4 5.46 -3.39 -12.80
C PRO A 4 5.20 -2.98 -11.35
N VAL A 5 4.16 -3.55 -10.74
CA VAL A 5 3.79 -3.35 -9.35
C VAL A 5 3.73 -4.71 -8.67
N LEU A 6 4.44 -4.85 -7.55
CA LEU A 6 4.37 -6.03 -6.69
C LEU A 6 3.84 -5.62 -5.32
N ILE A 7 2.86 -6.38 -4.83
CA ILE A 7 2.26 -6.17 -3.51
C ILE A 7 2.26 -7.51 -2.78
N PHE A 8 2.75 -7.50 -1.55
CA PHE A 8 2.76 -8.66 -0.67
C PHE A 8 2.57 -8.25 0.78
N VAL A 9 2.29 -9.22 1.64
CA VAL A 9 2.16 -9.00 3.08
C VAL A 9 3.28 -9.69 3.83
N ARG A 10 3.75 -9.06 4.91
CA ARG A 10 4.56 -9.69 5.95
C ARG A 10 3.69 -9.90 7.18
N ARG A 11 3.81 -11.07 7.81
CA ARG A 11 3.07 -11.43 9.01
C ARG A 11 3.98 -11.80 10.14
N ASP A 12 3.62 -11.39 11.35
CA ASP A 12 4.20 -11.92 12.59
C ASP A 12 3.42 -13.16 13.09
N LYS A 13 3.82 -13.70 14.24
CA LYS A 13 3.16 -14.87 14.85
C LYS A 13 1.79 -14.55 15.46
N ALA A 14 1.51 -13.27 15.75
CA ALA A 14 0.22 -12.83 16.28
C ALA A 14 -0.80 -12.57 15.16
N GLY A 15 -0.38 -12.60 13.89
CA GLY A 15 -1.23 -12.37 12.73
C GLY A 15 -1.27 -10.90 12.28
N ASN A 16 -0.46 -10.02 12.86
CA ASN A 16 -0.37 -8.63 12.41
C ASN A 16 0.24 -8.57 11.00
N GLU A 17 -0.30 -7.72 10.14
CA GLU A 17 0.14 -7.56 8.75
C GLU A 17 0.81 -6.21 8.51
N ILE A 18 1.94 -6.24 7.79
CA ILE A 18 2.46 -5.09 7.05
C ILE A 18 2.21 -5.36 5.57
N ILE A 19 1.54 -4.43 4.90
CA ILE A 19 1.43 -4.42 3.43
C ILE A 19 2.67 -3.76 2.88
N VAL A 20 3.31 -4.39 1.90
CA VAL A 20 4.43 -3.83 1.14
C VAL A 20 4.00 -3.72 -0.31
N ALA A 21 4.03 -2.51 -0.86
CA ALA A 21 3.76 -2.25 -2.26
C ALA A 21 4.97 -1.57 -2.90
N SER A 22 5.44 -2.09 -4.03
CA SER A 22 6.53 -1.51 -4.82
C SER A 22 6.07 -1.25 -6.24
N ASN A 23 6.25 -0.01 -6.71
CA ASN A 23 6.03 0.39 -8.09
C ASN A 23 7.39 0.56 -8.78
N PHE A 24 7.76 -0.37 -9.64
CA PHE A 24 9.03 -0.37 -10.38
C PHE A 24 8.93 0.38 -11.73
N THR A 25 8.00 1.32 -11.84
CA THR A 25 7.88 2.20 -13.02
C THR A 25 7.92 3.67 -12.61
N PRO A 26 8.41 4.57 -13.48
CA PRO A 26 8.45 6.01 -13.20
C PRO A 26 7.08 6.68 -13.28
N VAL A 27 6.01 5.93 -13.54
CA VAL A 27 4.65 6.44 -13.65
C VAL A 27 3.96 6.25 -12.29
N PRO A 28 3.53 7.34 -11.60
CA PRO A 28 2.72 7.21 -10.39
C PRO A 28 1.41 6.50 -10.70
N ARG A 29 0.92 5.70 -9.76
CA ARG A 29 -0.38 5.04 -9.88
C ARG A 29 -1.33 5.66 -8.87
N HIS A 30 -2.38 6.31 -9.34
CA HIS A 30 -3.47 6.76 -8.48
C HIS A 30 -4.59 5.70 -8.48
N ASP A 31 -5.36 5.67 -7.41
CA ASP A 31 -6.50 4.76 -7.22
C ASP A 31 -6.16 3.28 -7.51
N TYR A 32 -4.93 2.87 -7.19
CA TYR A 32 -4.46 1.52 -7.42
C TYR A 32 -5.13 0.57 -6.43
N ARG A 33 -6.13 -0.16 -6.90
CA ARG A 33 -6.93 -1.06 -6.07
C ARG A 33 -6.35 -2.47 -6.00
N PHE A 34 -6.29 -3.02 -4.79
CA PHE A 34 -5.92 -4.41 -4.56
C PHE A 34 -6.59 -4.98 -3.32
N GLY A 35 -6.88 -6.29 -3.36
CA GLY A 35 -7.46 -7.02 -2.24
C GLY A 35 -6.55 -7.10 -1.02
N ILE A 36 -7.14 -7.01 0.17
CA ILE A 36 -6.45 -7.13 1.47
C ILE A 36 -7.11 -8.21 2.34
N ASN A 37 -6.39 -8.70 3.36
CA ASN A 37 -6.93 -9.74 4.25
C ASN A 37 -7.66 -9.17 5.48
N GLN A 38 -7.27 -7.97 5.92
CA GLN A 38 -7.74 -7.37 7.18
C GLN A 38 -8.35 -5.99 6.89
N PRO A 39 -9.69 -5.81 7.03
CA PRO A 39 -10.31 -4.50 6.89
C PRO A 39 -9.89 -3.55 8.00
N GLY A 40 -9.93 -2.25 7.74
CA GLY A 40 -9.69 -1.21 8.73
C GLY A 40 -8.92 -0.02 8.18
N ARG A 41 -8.25 0.66 9.11
CA ARG A 41 -7.46 1.87 8.87
C ARG A 41 -6.01 1.49 8.64
N TRP A 42 -5.42 1.96 7.54
CA TRP A 42 -4.04 1.69 7.16
C TRP A 42 -3.28 2.99 7.00
N ARG A 43 -2.05 3.07 7.50
CA ARG A 43 -1.19 4.24 7.31
C ARG A 43 0.19 3.84 6.82
N GLU A 44 0.80 4.71 6.05
CA GLU A 44 2.21 4.56 5.68
C GLU A 44 3.10 4.63 6.94
N ILE A 45 3.99 3.65 7.07
CA ILE A 45 5.08 3.62 8.05
C ILE A 45 6.46 3.75 7.39
N LEU A 46 6.51 3.55 6.08
CA LEU A 46 7.67 3.79 5.23
C LEU A 46 7.19 4.23 3.86
N ASN A 47 7.84 5.24 3.29
CA ASN A 47 7.66 5.67 1.92
C ASN A 47 9.01 6.14 1.37
N THR A 48 9.58 5.40 0.42
CA THR A 48 10.90 5.74 -0.14
C THR A 48 10.87 6.98 -1.05
N ASP A 49 9.70 7.44 -1.48
CA ASP A 49 9.54 8.67 -2.26
C ASP A 49 9.36 9.92 -1.37
N SER A 50 9.43 9.78 -0.04
CA SER A 50 9.35 10.93 0.87
C SER A 50 10.40 12.00 0.54
N MET A 51 10.03 13.28 0.70
CA MET A 51 10.96 14.41 0.58
C MET A 51 12.14 14.31 1.55
N HIS A 52 12.01 13.58 2.66
CA HIS A 52 13.12 13.32 3.60
C HIS A 52 14.23 12.47 2.99
N TYR A 53 13.93 11.73 1.92
CA TYR A 53 14.89 10.98 1.11
C TYR A 53 15.12 11.61 -0.27
N HIS A 54 14.71 12.87 -0.44
CA HIS A 54 14.74 13.61 -1.71
C HIS A 54 13.90 13.00 -2.84
N GLY A 55 12.86 12.23 -2.49
CA GLY A 55 11.84 11.80 -3.46
C GLY A 55 10.85 12.92 -3.79
N SER A 56 9.87 12.61 -4.66
CA SER A 56 8.85 13.57 -5.12
C SER A 56 7.79 13.92 -4.07
N ASN A 57 7.85 13.25 -2.91
CA ASN A 57 6.91 13.35 -1.81
C ASN A 57 5.48 12.90 -2.15
N THR A 58 5.33 12.04 -3.15
CA THR A 58 4.06 11.41 -3.48
C THR A 58 3.73 10.36 -2.43
N GLY A 59 2.47 10.24 -2.02
CA GLY A 59 2.02 9.28 -1.02
C GLY A 59 0.52 9.37 -0.77
N ASN A 60 0.05 8.65 0.24
CA ASN A 60 -1.38 8.55 0.59
C ASN A 60 -1.85 9.63 1.58
N GLY A 61 -0.93 10.45 2.11
CA GLY A 61 -1.30 11.66 2.85
C GLY A 61 -2.02 11.41 4.18
N GLY A 62 -1.77 10.28 4.84
CA GLY A 62 -2.37 9.95 6.13
C GLY A 62 -2.92 8.53 6.18
N VAL A 63 -4.08 8.39 6.85
CA VAL A 63 -4.78 7.12 7.00
C VAL A 63 -5.69 6.88 5.79
N VAL A 64 -5.62 5.68 5.24
CA VAL A 64 -6.53 5.17 4.21
C VAL A 64 -7.43 4.11 4.83
N HIS A 65 -8.73 4.22 4.57
CA HIS A 65 -9.72 3.23 4.98
C HIS A 65 -9.87 2.16 3.90
N SER A 66 -9.99 0.90 4.30
CA SER A 66 -10.38 -0.17 3.38
C SER A 66 -11.85 -0.06 2.99
N ASP A 67 -12.17 -0.44 1.76
CA ASP A 67 -13.54 -0.57 1.27
C ASP A 67 -13.99 -2.04 1.31
N GLU A 68 -15.30 -2.27 1.49
CA GLU A 68 -15.96 -3.56 1.24
C GLU A 68 -16.23 -3.72 -0.27
N ILE A 69 -15.14 -3.71 -1.05
CA ILE A 69 -15.15 -3.91 -2.50
C ILE A 69 -14.22 -5.08 -2.80
N GLU A 70 -14.76 -6.10 -3.46
CA GLU A 70 -14.00 -7.29 -3.80
C GLU A 70 -12.88 -6.97 -4.80
N SER A 71 -11.67 -7.45 -4.53
CA SER A 71 -10.52 -7.34 -5.44
C SER A 71 -9.52 -8.46 -5.19
N HIS A 72 -8.89 -8.98 -6.25
CA HIS A 72 -7.92 -10.09 -6.17
C HIS A 72 -8.41 -11.29 -5.33
N GLY A 73 -9.72 -11.61 -5.39
CA GLY A 73 -10.35 -12.70 -4.64
C GLY A 73 -10.45 -12.47 -3.13
N ARG A 74 -10.43 -11.21 -2.67
CA ARG A 74 -10.59 -10.81 -1.27
C ARG A 74 -11.80 -9.89 -1.13
N GLN A 75 -12.58 -10.06 -0.06
CA GLN A 75 -13.81 -9.29 0.20
C GLN A 75 -13.56 -7.78 0.37
N HIS A 76 -12.43 -7.40 0.96
CA HIS A 76 -12.05 -6.01 1.16
C HIS A 76 -10.85 -5.62 0.32
N SER A 77 -10.72 -4.32 0.03
CA SER A 77 -9.59 -3.76 -0.73
C SER A 77 -9.17 -2.38 -0.22
N LEU A 78 -7.96 -1.98 -0.57
CA LEU A 78 -7.50 -0.60 -0.48
C LEU A 78 -7.42 0.00 -1.88
N SER A 79 -7.63 1.32 -1.97
CA SER A 79 -7.30 2.14 -3.14
C SER A 79 -6.21 3.11 -2.74
N LEU A 80 -5.00 2.94 -3.29
CA LEU A 80 -3.83 3.73 -2.89
C LEU A 80 -3.26 4.55 -4.04
N THR A 81 -2.61 5.65 -3.68
CA THR A 81 -1.56 6.24 -4.51
C THR A 81 -0.25 5.46 -4.28
N LEU A 82 0.32 4.92 -5.36
CA LEU A 82 1.65 4.32 -5.38
C LEU A 82 2.64 5.29 -6.05
N PRO A 83 3.65 5.80 -5.31
CA PRO A 83 4.64 6.72 -5.88
C PRO A 83 5.45 6.08 -7.01
N PRO A 84 6.05 6.88 -7.91
CA PRO A 84 6.89 6.34 -9.00
C PRO A 84 8.21 5.79 -8.46
N LEU A 85 8.68 4.66 -8.99
CA LEU A 85 9.96 4.03 -8.62
C LEU A 85 10.18 3.89 -7.10
N ALA A 86 9.12 3.55 -6.36
CA ALA A 86 9.13 3.59 -4.91
C ALA A 86 8.56 2.34 -4.27
N THR A 87 8.92 2.15 -3.00
CA THR A 87 8.33 1.17 -2.10
C THR A 87 7.64 1.89 -0.94
N ILE A 88 6.41 1.51 -0.65
CA ILE A 88 5.66 1.95 0.53
C ILE A 88 5.30 0.77 1.41
N TRP A 89 5.39 0.94 2.72
CA TRP A 89 4.92 -0.03 3.71
C TRP A 89 3.78 0.56 4.50
N LEU A 90 2.69 -0.20 4.64
CA LEU A 90 1.52 0.21 5.41
C LEU A 90 1.32 -0.71 6.61
N MET A 91 0.96 -0.11 7.74
CA MET A 91 0.56 -0.79 8.95
C MET A 91 -0.91 -0.48 9.23
N ARG A 92 -1.65 -1.51 9.66
CA ARG A 92 -3.02 -1.35 10.17
C ARG A 92 -2.98 -0.66 11.53
N GLU A 93 -3.76 0.40 11.71
CA GLU A 93 -3.95 1.00 13.03
C GLU A 93 -4.77 0.03 13.90
N GLY A 94 -4.40 -0.08 15.19
CA GLY A 94 -5.25 -0.74 16.18
C GLY A 94 -6.59 0.01 16.31
N GLU A 95 -7.62 -0.72 16.72
CA GLU A 95 -8.92 -0.11 17.07
C GLU A 95 -8.79 0.81 18.29
#